data_AF-A0A183GQJ2-F1
#
_entry.id   AF-A0A183GQJ2-F1
#
_cell.length_a   1.000
_cell.length_b   1.000
_cell.length_c   1.000
_cell.angle_alpha   90.00
_cell.angle_beta   90.00
_cell.angle_gamma   90.00
#
_symmetry.space_group_name_H-M   'P 1'
#
loop_
_entity.id
_entity.type
_entity.pdbx_description
1 polymer ?
#
loop_
_entity_poly.entity_id
_entity_poly.type
_entity_poly.pdbx_seq_one_letter_code
_entity_poly.pdbx_strand_id
1 'polypeptide(L)'
;MAARMATRLTPKNSVLFVCDMQDRFRLCTQVFSRIHSFLSLEMGGFICSFHPFAVSRNTIQYFPAIVETSKRMVDAARILQMPIVVTEQYPKGLGHTIPELGLDDFSMCVPELDLPSSNNVILVGIEAHACVLQTTLDLLEKGKNVHVVVDAVSSRSLSDR
;
A
#
# COMPACT_ATOMS: atom_id res chain seq x y z
N MET A 1 14.49 17.59 22.07
CA MET A 1 13.35 16.92 21.41
C MET A 1 12.27 17.96 21.17
N ALA A 2 12.19 18.54 19.98
CA ALA A 2 11.06 19.40 19.64
C ALA A 2 9.84 18.50 19.42
N ALA A 3 8.83 18.61 20.27
CA ALA A 3 7.52 18.06 19.96
C ALA A 3 7.04 18.75 18.68
N ARG A 4 7.15 18.08 17.54
CA ARG A 4 6.56 18.56 16.28
C ARG A 4 5.05 18.64 16.54
N MET A 5 4.53 19.86 16.73
CA MET A 5 3.09 20.08 16.74
C MET A 5 2.54 19.49 15.44
N ALA A 6 1.59 18.55 15.55
CA ALA A 6 0.93 17.94 14.41
C ALA A 6 0.42 19.07 13.52
N THR A 7 1.13 19.31 12.42
CA THR A 7 0.87 20.45 11.56
C THR A 7 -0.42 20.14 10.84
N ARG A 8 -1.34 21.11 10.75
CA ARG A 8 -2.63 20.88 10.09
C ARG A 8 -2.39 20.42 8.65
N LEU A 9 -2.88 19.22 8.35
CA LEU A 9 -2.87 18.67 6.99
C LEU A 9 -3.87 19.47 6.14
N THR A 10 -3.38 20.01 5.03
CA THR A 10 -4.20 20.67 4.03
C THR A 10 -3.79 20.19 2.63
N PRO A 11 -4.68 20.19 1.64
CA PRO A 11 -4.32 19.74 0.30
C PRO A 11 -3.14 20.49 -0.32
N LYS A 12 -3.02 21.79 0.00
CA LYS A 12 -1.98 22.68 -0.54
C LYS A 12 -0.58 22.43 0.02
N ASN A 13 -0.47 21.80 1.20
CA ASN A 13 0.81 21.58 1.88
C ASN A 13 1.14 20.08 2.06
N SER A 14 0.34 19.20 1.46
CA SER A 14 0.42 17.76 1.64
C SER A 14 0.60 17.07 0.30
N VAL A 15 1.32 15.95 0.29
CA VAL A 15 1.45 15.03 -0.85
C VAL A 15 1.06 13.63 -0.38
N LEU A 16 0.35 12.87 -1.22
CA LEU A 16 0.14 11.45 -1.00
C LEU A 16 1.30 10.67 -1.61
N PHE A 17 1.90 9.79 -0.83
CA PHE A 17 3.00 8.92 -1.24
C PHE A 17 2.54 7.47 -1.16
N VAL A 18 2.52 6.78 -2.30
CA VAL A 18 2.11 5.38 -2.44
C VAL A 18 3.35 4.54 -2.68
N CYS A 19 3.70 3.72 -1.69
CA CYS A 19 4.94 2.96 -1.69
C CYS A 19 4.69 1.49 -2.07
N ASP A 20 5.21 1.10 -3.25
CA ASP A 20 5.41 -0.28 -3.70
C ASP A 20 4.18 -1.21 -3.60
N MET A 21 2.99 -0.65 -3.86
CA MET A 21 1.73 -1.38 -3.93
C MET A 21 1.63 -2.20 -5.22
N GLN A 22 2.44 -3.26 -5.35
CA GLN A 22 2.63 -4.02 -6.59
C GLN A 22 1.96 -5.41 -6.61
N ASP A 23 1.66 -5.91 -7.81
CA ASP A 23 0.88 -7.14 -8.02
C ASP A 23 1.47 -8.41 -7.39
N ARG A 24 2.79 -8.55 -7.32
CA ARG A 24 3.39 -9.80 -6.82
C ARG A 24 3.19 -10.02 -5.32
N PHE A 25 2.81 -8.98 -4.58
CA PHE A 25 2.48 -9.07 -3.15
C PHE A 25 1.09 -9.67 -2.88
N ARG A 26 0.28 -9.90 -3.92
CA ARG A 26 -1.10 -10.41 -3.84
C ARG A 26 -1.27 -11.86 -3.40
N LEU A 27 -0.20 -12.64 -3.23
CA LEU A 27 -0.16 -14.13 -3.31
C LEU A 27 -1.06 -14.98 -2.37
N CYS A 28 -2.11 -14.41 -1.77
CA CYS A 28 -3.21 -15.12 -1.10
C CYS A 28 -4.59 -14.87 -1.75
N THR A 29 -4.78 -13.86 -2.60
CA THR A 29 -6.14 -13.49 -3.09
C THR A 29 -6.66 -14.30 -4.27
N GLN A 30 -5.82 -14.97 -5.06
CA GLN A 30 -6.27 -15.70 -6.27
C GLN A 30 -6.96 -17.05 -6.00
N VAL A 31 -7.05 -17.52 -4.76
CA VAL A 31 -7.78 -18.77 -4.46
C VAL A 31 -9.29 -18.51 -4.31
N PHE A 32 -9.72 -17.30 -3.92
CA PHE A 32 -11.15 -17.03 -3.68
C PHE A 32 -11.92 -16.77 -4.99
N SER A 33 -11.32 -16.09 -5.98
CA SER A 33 -11.97 -15.79 -7.27
C SER A 33 -12.24 -17.05 -8.10
N ARG A 34 -11.52 -18.16 -7.85
CA ARG A 34 -11.73 -19.45 -8.54
C ARG A 34 -12.82 -20.32 -7.90
N ILE A 35 -13.24 -20.02 -6.67
CA ILE A 35 -14.30 -20.78 -5.98
C ILE A 35 -15.69 -20.33 -6.46
N HIS A 36 -15.85 -19.06 -6.88
CA HIS A 36 -17.13 -18.57 -7.37
C HIS A 36 -17.56 -19.20 -8.72
N SER A 37 -16.61 -19.75 -9.49
CA SER A 37 -16.90 -20.50 -10.73
C SER A 37 -17.18 -21.99 -10.48
N PHE A 38 -16.98 -22.49 -9.26
CA PHE A 38 -17.09 -23.92 -8.91
C PHE A 38 -18.32 -24.24 -8.03
N LEU A 39 -19.00 -23.22 -7.49
CA LEU A 39 -20.15 -23.36 -6.59
C LEU A 39 -21.50 -23.62 -7.27
N SER A 40 -21.55 -23.80 -8.59
CA SER A 40 -22.81 -24.12 -9.31
C SER A 40 -22.96 -25.59 -9.69
N LEU A 41 -22.00 -26.45 -9.36
CA LEU A 41 -22.07 -27.90 -9.62
C LEU A 41 -21.58 -28.65 -8.38
N GLU A 42 -22.50 -28.94 -7.47
CA GLU A 42 -22.72 -30.23 -6.81
C GLU A 42 -23.50 -30.02 -5.50
N MET A 43 -24.79 -30.33 -5.54
CA MET A 43 -25.56 -30.65 -4.34
C MET A 43 -25.14 -32.04 -3.87
N GLY A 44 -24.29 -32.12 -2.86
CA GLY A 44 -23.90 -33.38 -2.24
C GLY A 44 -23.05 -33.13 -1.00
N GLY A 45 -23.60 -33.39 0.18
CA GLY A 45 -23.01 -33.00 1.46
C GLY A 45 -21.58 -33.50 1.68
N PHE A 46 -20.70 -32.59 2.10
CA PHE A 46 -19.57 -32.87 2.98
C PHE A 46 -19.22 -31.58 3.73
N ILE A 47 -19.39 -31.58 5.06
CA ILE A 47 -18.84 -30.55 5.93
C ILE A 47 -17.31 -30.74 5.88
N CYS A 48 -16.63 -29.94 5.06
CA CYS A 48 -15.18 -29.88 5.07
C CYS A 48 -14.77 -28.84 6.11
N SER A 49 -14.25 -29.30 7.24
CA SER A 49 -13.67 -28.46 8.28
C SER A 49 -12.71 -27.44 7.69
N PHE A 50 -13.02 -26.16 7.87
CA PHE A 50 -12.13 -25.03 7.60
C PHE A 50 -10.86 -25.16 8.45
N HIS A 51 -9.88 -25.92 7.97
CA HIS A 51 -8.50 -25.76 8.42
C HIS A 51 -7.97 -24.46 7.79
N PRO A 52 -7.34 -23.56 8.56
CA PRO A 52 -6.71 -22.37 7.98
C PRO A 52 -5.62 -22.84 7.01
N PHE A 53 -5.96 -22.74 5.73
CA PHE A 53 -5.14 -23.12 4.60
C PHE A 53 -3.82 -22.35 4.67
N ALA A 54 -2.70 -23.06 4.54
CA ALA A 54 -1.35 -22.56 4.74
C ALA A 54 -1.12 -21.18 4.07
N VAL A 55 -0.91 -20.15 4.89
CA VAL A 55 -0.43 -18.86 4.41
C VAL A 55 0.99 -19.08 3.88
N SER A 56 1.15 -19.05 2.56
CA SER A 56 2.46 -18.96 1.92
C SER A 56 3.22 -17.79 2.57
N ARG A 57 4.44 -18.04 3.06
CA ARG A 57 5.30 -17.08 3.79
C ARG A 57 5.62 -15.77 3.05
N ASN A 58 5.11 -15.62 1.82
CA ASN A 58 5.35 -14.50 0.93
C ASN A 58 4.14 -13.56 0.76
N THR A 59 3.10 -13.65 1.60
CA THR A 59 1.92 -12.78 1.46
C THR A 59 1.88 -11.69 2.52
N ILE A 60 1.53 -10.47 2.10
CA ILE A 60 1.23 -9.35 3.00
C ILE A 60 -0.05 -9.62 3.78
N GLN A 61 -0.04 -9.36 5.08
CA GLN A 61 -1.22 -9.50 5.92
C GLN A 61 -2.27 -8.43 5.61
N TYR A 62 -3.54 -8.81 5.60
CA TYR A 62 -4.67 -7.92 5.34
C TYR A 62 -4.63 -7.19 3.99
N PHE A 63 -3.92 -7.73 3.00
CA PHE A 63 -3.69 -7.06 1.71
C PHE A 63 -4.97 -6.45 1.07
N PRO A 64 -6.13 -7.15 0.98
CA PRO A 64 -7.34 -6.54 0.42
C PRO A 64 -7.81 -5.27 1.15
N ALA A 65 -7.73 -5.26 2.49
CA ALA A 65 -8.13 -4.12 3.29
C ALA A 65 -7.13 -2.95 3.16
N ILE A 66 -5.82 -3.27 3.04
CA ILE A 66 -4.78 -2.28 2.74
C ILE A 66 -5.05 -1.64 1.38
N VAL A 67 -5.31 -2.45 0.33
CA VAL A 67 -5.63 -1.96 -1.02
C VAL A 67 -6.86 -1.05 -1.01
N GLU A 68 -7.94 -1.47 -0.34
CA GLU A 68 -9.16 -0.67 -0.24
C GLU A 68 -8.90 0.69 0.42
N THR A 69 -8.14 0.70 1.52
CA THR A 69 -7.81 1.92 2.25
C THR A 69 -6.87 2.82 1.44
N SER A 70 -5.84 2.25 0.81
CA SER A 70 -4.95 2.96 -0.12
C SER A 70 -5.74 3.59 -1.27
N LYS A 71 -6.71 2.87 -1.85
CA LYS A 71 -7.58 3.40 -2.90
C LYS A 71 -8.39 4.61 -2.42
N ARG A 72 -8.99 4.53 -1.23
CA ARG A 72 -9.71 5.67 -0.64
C ARG A 72 -8.80 6.89 -0.46
N MET A 73 -7.53 6.68 -0.07
CA MET A 73 -6.56 7.76 0.03
C MET A 73 -6.20 8.36 -1.33
N VAL A 74 -6.03 7.53 -2.37
CA VAL A 74 -5.79 7.97 -3.74
C VAL A 74 -6.98 8.79 -4.27
N ASP A 75 -8.20 8.30 -4.08
CA ASP A 75 -9.42 8.99 -4.51
C ASP A 75 -9.59 10.33 -3.78
N ALA A 76 -9.33 10.36 -2.47
CA ALA A 76 -9.33 11.59 -1.69
C ALA A 76 -8.27 12.59 -2.19
N ALA A 77 -7.05 12.12 -2.47
CA ALA A 77 -5.99 12.96 -3.02
C ALA A 77 -6.38 13.55 -4.38
N ARG A 78 -7.01 12.77 -5.26
CA ARG A 78 -7.54 13.27 -6.55
C ARG A 78 -8.60 14.35 -6.37
N ILE A 79 -9.60 14.10 -5.52
CA ILE A 79 -10.68 15.05 -5.24
C ILE A 79 -10.12 16.37 -4.68
N LEU A 80 -9.13 16.26 -3.79
CA LEU A 80 -8.49 17.39 -3.14
C LEU A 80 -7.39 18.05 -3.99
N GLN A 81 -7.14 17.53 -5.20
CA GLN A 81 -6.07 17.99 -6.10
C GLN A 81 -4.69 17.98 -5.43
N MET A 82 -4.46 17.00 -4.55
CA MET A 82 -3.17 16.76 -3.93
C MET A 82 -2.23 16.07 -4.93
N PRO A 83 -0.94 16.41 -4.94
CA PRO A 83 0.04 15.64 -5.68
C PRO A 83 0.07 14.21 -5.13
N ILE A 84 0.20 13.24 -6.04
CA ILE A 84 0.37 11.82 -5.72
C ILE A 84 1.71 11.40 -6.30
N VAL A 85 2.55 10.79 -5.46
CA VAL A 85 3.83 10.19 -5.84
C VAL A 85 3.71 8.69 -5.64
N VAL A 86 4.11 7.90 -6.63
CA VAL A 86 4.04 6.45 -6.61
C VAL A 86 5.44 5.89 -6.79
N THR A 87 5.79 4.89 -5.99
CA THR A 87 7.05 4.14 -6.16
C THR A 87 6.75 2.69 -6.51
N GLU A 88 7.63 2.13 -7.32
CA GLU A 88 7.63 0.70 -7.60
C GLU A 88 9.03 0.14 -7.40
N GLN A 89 9.15 -0.87 -6.56
CA GLN A 89 10.40 -1.58 -6.37
C GLN A 89 10.54 -2.65 -7.46
N TYR A 90 11.60 -2.58 -8.27
CA TYR A 90 11.95 -3.59 -9.28
C TYR A 90 10.74 -4.16 -10.07
N PRO A 91 10.03 -3.37 -10.89
CA PRO A 91 8.78 -3.79 -11.54
C PRO A 91 8.91 -5.04 -12.41
N LYS A 92 10.09 -5.23 -13.03
CA LYS A 92 10.41 -6.45 -13.80
C LYS A 92 10.25 -7.73 -12.97
N GLY A 93 10.51 -7.66 -11.67
CA GLY A 93 10.36 -8.77 -10.74
C GLY A 93 9.07 -8.73 -9.94
N LEU A 94 8.68 -7.58 -9.41
CA LEU A 94 7.54 -7.47 -8.47
C LEU A 94 6.20 -7.14 -9.14
N GLY A 95 6.20 -6.95 -10.46
CA GLY A 95 5.03 -6.49 -11.21
C GLY A 95 4.87 -4.97 -11.11
N HIS A 96 3.82 -4.45 -11.72
CA HIS A 96 3.49 -3.03 -11.64
C HIS A 96 2.56 -2.76 -10.46
N THR A 97 2.33 -1.48 -10.21
CA THR A 97 1.33 -0.98 -9.27
C THR A 97 -0.01 -1.63 -9.57
N ILE A 98 -0.69 -2.05 -8.52
CA ILE A 98 -1.98 -2.72 -8.63
C ILE A 98 -3.02 -1.83 -9.37
N PRO A 99 -3.73 -2.35 -10.39
CA PRO A 99 -4.69 -1.57 -11.16
C PRO A 99 -5.88 -1.03 -10.34
N GLU A 100 -6.16 -1.59 -9.16
CA GLU A 100 -7.25 -1.15 -8.27
C GLU A 100 -7.08 0.29 -7.77
N LEU A 101 -5.84 0.78 -7.73
CA LEU A 101 -5.56 2.19 -7.40
C LEU A 101 -5.84 3.13 -8.59
N GLY A 102 -5.93 2.57 -9.81
CA GLY A 102 -6.13 3.32 -11.06
C GLY A 102 -5.00 4.30 -11.35
N LEU A 103 -3.77 3.95 -10.98
CA LEU A 103 -2.58 4.80 -11.08
C LEU A 103 -1.76 4.47 -12.35
N ASP A 104 -2.46 4.36 -13.48
CA ASP A 104 -1.94 3.70 -14.69
C ASP A 104 -0.81 4.46 -15.41
N ASP A 105 -0.55 5.73 -15.05
CA ASP A 105 0.41 6.63 -15.73
C ASP A 105 1.59 7.11 -14.85
N PHE A 106 1.80 6.55 -13.66
CA PHE A 106 2.85 7.07 -12.76
C PHE A 106 4.20 6.39 -13.00
N SER A 107 5.15 7.16 -13.52
CA SER A 107 6.53 6.72 -13.75
C SER A 107 7.30 6.56 -12.44
N MET A 108 7.97 5.40 -12.34
CA MET A 108 8.96 4.96 -11.35
C MET A 108 9.78 6.08 -10.66
N CYS A 109 9.91 5.99 -9.34
CA CYS A 109 10.84 6.78 -8.52
C CYS A 109 12.29 6.30 -8.67
N VAL A 110 13.15 7.17 -9.20
CA VAL A 110 14.61 7.07 -9.26
C VAL A 110 15.26 7.93 -8.13
N PRO A 111 16.55 7.73 -7.79
CA PRO A 111 17.18 8.29 -6.59
C PRO A 111 17.20 9.83 -6.47
N GLU A 112 17.02 10.57 -7.56
CA GLU A 112 16.80 12.03 -7.53
C GLU A 112 15.31 12.34 -7.59
N LEU A 113 14.62 12.11 -6.48
CA LEU A 113 13.24 12.54 -6.34
C LEU A 113 13.22 14.04 -6.07
N ASP A 114 12.76 14.82 -7.06
CA ASP A 114 12.36 16.21 -6.84
C ASP A 114 11.04 16.19 -6.03
N LEU A 115 11.20 16.07 -4.71
CA LEU A 115 10.07 16.00 -3.79
C LEU A 115 9.25 17.28 -3.93
N PRO A 116 7.92 17.18 -4.06
CA PRO A 116 7.09 18.37 -4.09
C PRO A 116 7.39 19.26 -2.88
N SER A 117 7.26 20.57 -3.08
CA SER A 117 7.54 21.59 -2.05
C SER A 117 6.67 21.45 -0.79
N SER A 118 5.64 20.60 -0.84
CA SER A 118 4.83 20.17 0.30
C SER A 118 5.69 19.73 1.50
N ASN A 119 5.38 20.30 2.67
CA ASN A 119 6.04 19.93 3.92
C ASN A 119 5.51 18.63 4.52
N ASN A 120 4.25 18.28 4.24
CA ASN A 120 3.61 17.10 4.81
C ASN A 120 3.53 15.98 3.77
N VAL A 121 3.85 14.76 4.18
CA VAL A 121 3.75 13.55 3.38
C VAL A 121 2.79 12.59 4.06
N ILE A 122 1.75 12.20 3.35
CA ILE A 122 0.84 11.13 3.78
C ILE A 122 1.32 9.85 3.11
N LEU A 123 1.76 8.87 3.89
CA LEU A 123 2.41 7.66 3.38
C LEU A 123 1.48 6.45 3.54
N VAL A 124 1.30 5.74 2.43
CA VAL A 124 0.60 4.45 2.34
C VAL A 124 1.49 3.47 1.58
N GLY A 125 1.34 2.16 1.82
CA GLY A 125 2.09 1.17 1.05
C GLY A 125 2.63 0.00 1.86
N ILE A 126 3.53 -0.74 1.23
CA ILE A 126 4.15 -1.96 1.77
C ILE A 126 5.63 -2.01 1.36
N GLU A 127 6.52 -2.70 2.06
CA GLU A 127 6.34 -3.31 3.38
C GLU A 127 6.67 -2.31 4.51
N ALA A 128 5.98 -2.43 5.65
CA ALA A 128 6.09 -1.48 6.77
C ALA A 128 7.54 -1.30 7.25
N HIS A 129 8.25 -2.40 7.52
CA HIS A 129 9.63 -2.41 8.01
C HIS A 129 10.71 -2.17 6.94
N ALA A 130 10.35 -2.19 5.66
CA ALA A 130 11.28 -2.05 4.55
C ALA A 130 11.05 -0.70 3.86
N CYS A 131 10.28 -0.69 2.79
CA CYS A 131 10.11 0.48 1.94
C CYS A 131 9.43 1.64 2.67
N VAL A 132 8.41 1.37 3.51
CA VAL A 132 7.73 2.41 4.30
C VAL A 132 8.66 3.00 5.35
N LEU A 133 9.40 2.17 6.10
CA LEU A 133 10.36 2.63 7.11
C LEU A 133 11.49 3.45 6.47
N GLN A 134 12.16 2.91 5.44
CA GLN A 134 13.28 3.59 4.78
C GLN A 134 12.82 4.92 4.16
N THR A 135 11.70 4.91 3.45
CA THR A 135 11.11 6.14 2.89
C THR A 135 10.78 7.15 3.99
N THR A 136 10.25 6.69 5.13
CA THR A 136 9.96 7.58 6.27
C THR A 136 11.23 8.20 6.82
N LEU A 137 12.29 7.43 7.02
CA LEU A 137 13.57 7.93 7.52
C LEU A 137 14.18 8.96 6.55
N ASP A 138 14.23 8.65 5.25
CA ASP A 138 14.75 9.55 4.24
C ASP A 138 13.97 10.88 4.17
N LEU A 139 12.64 10.82 4.27
CA LEU A 139 11.78 12.01 4.28
C LEU A 139 11.96 12.84 5.55
N LEU A 140 12.14 12.19 6.70
CA LEU A 140 12.42 12.86 7.97
C LEU A 140 13.78 13.56 7.95
N GLU A 141 14.81 12.93 7.39
CA GLU A 141 16.14 13.53 7.19
C GLU A 141 16.07 14.75 6.27
N LYS A 142 15.20 14.71 5.25
CA LYS A 142 14.89 15.85 4.37
C LYS A 142 13.96 16.90 5.02
N GLY A 143 13.68 16.78 6.33
CA GLY A 143 12.89 17.76 7.10
C GLY A 143 11.39 17.71 6.85
N LYS A 144 10.85 16.72 6.12
CA LYS A 144 9.41 16.58 5.89
C LYS A 144 8.69 16.10 7.16
N ASN A 145 7.39 16.36 7.23
CA ASN A 145 6.48 15.79 8.24
C ASN A 145 5.81 14.56 7.63
N VAL A 146 6.13 13.37 8.12
CA VAL A 146 5.59 12.11 7.58
C VAL A 146 4.44 11.62 8.44
N HIS A 147 3.34 11.27 7.79
CA HIS A 147 2.11 10.77 8.39
C HIS A 147 1.79 9.41 7.78
N VAL A 148 2.08 8.34 8.52
CA VAL A 148 1.82 6.98 8.09
C VAL A 148 0.35 6.63 8.34
N VAL A 149 -0.38 6.25 7.31
CA VAL A 149 -1.76 5.76 7.44
C VAL A 149 -1.68 4.28 7.78
N VAL A 150 -1.72 3.95 9.07
CA VAL A 150 -1.50 2.58 9.57
C VAL A 150 -2.48 1.58 8.94
N ASP A 151 -3.72 1.98 8.67
CA ASP A 151 -4.75 1.16 8.01
C ASP A 151 -4.44 0.86 6.54
N ALA A 152 -3.50 1.60 5.94
CA ALA A 152 -3.02 1.43 4.57
C ALA A 152 -1.53 1.00 4.52
N VAL A 153 -1.03 0.42 5.61
CA VAL A 153 0.34 -0.12 5.72
C VAL A 153 0.35 -1.50 6.35
N SER A 154 1.14 -2.41 5.79
CA SER A 154 1.28 -3.77 6.29
C SER A 154 2.64 -4.40 5.92
N SER A 155 2.88 -5.59 6.48
CA SER A 155 4.05 -6.45 6.27
C SER A 155 3.60 -7.90 6.15
N ARG A 156 4.54 -8.81 5.87
CA ARG A 156 4.29 -10.26 5.82
C ARG A 156 3.99 -10.89 7.18
N SER A 157 4.54 -10.31 8.25
CA SER A 157 4.31 -10.74 9.62
C SER A 157 3.88 -9.56 10.50
N LEU A 158 3.24 -9.87 11.63
CA LEU A 158 2.86 -8.85 12.62
C LEU A 158 4.07 -8.27 13.36
N SER A 159 5.15 -9.05 13.51
CA SER A 159 6.37 -8.57 14.16
C SER A 159 7.14 -7.56 13.30
N ASP A 160 6.92 -7.60 11.98
CA ASP A 160 7.57 -6.71 11.02
C ASP A 160 6.67 -5.51 10.65
N ARG A 161 5.57 -5.29 11.37
CA ARG A 161 4.63 -4.18 11.12
C ARG A 161 4.88 -2.99 12.03
#